data_AF-A0A9W9ADA1-F1
#
_entry.id   AF-A0A9W9ADA1-F1
#
_cell.length_a   1.000
_cell.length_b   1.000
_cell.length_c   1.000
_cell.angle_alpha   90.00
_cell.angle_beta   90.00
_cell.angle_gamma   90.00
#
_symmetry.space_group_name_H-M   'P 1'
#
loop_
_entity.id
_entity.type
_entity.pdbx_description
1 polymer ?
#
loop_
_entity_poly.entity_id
_entity_poly.type
_entity_poly.pdbx_seq_one_letter_code
_entity_poly.pdbx_strand_id
1 'polypeptide(L)'
;MLPTILVNAISLGLLATVGVVAAPSAINLGPAAVNLGTAGNFAILSKSGISTVPQSAITGAIGVSPIASNAFTGFSLTLDASGTFATSRQVTGEVMAASFSAPTPSTLTTAVSDMQTAFTDATGRVSPGFINLASGAIGGLILKPGLYKWSGAVTINSAGVTISGTSADHFIFQIASTFSLSAGARITLSGGVLASNIVWVVSGAVTAGPGSHIEGVILGQTAVTLETGTTMNGRILAQTFVALQEATVVG
;
A
#
# COMPACT_ATOMS: atom_id res chain seq x y z
N MET A 1 -52.29 -31.64 -72.46
CA MET A 1 -52.72 -31.08 -71.16
C MET A 1 -51.55 -31.19 -70.19
N LEU A 2 -51.08 -30.02 -69.72
CA LEU A 2 -50.02 -29.73 -68.72
C LEU A 2 -48.59 -30.31 -68.94
N PRO A 3 -47.50 -29.72 -68.35
CA PRO A 3 -47.38 -28.45 -67.63
C PRO A 3 -46.18 -27.55 -68.04
N THR A 4 -46.20 -26.38 -67.40
CA THR A 4 -45.32 -25.21 -67.41
C THR A 4 -44.02 -25.40 -66.57
N ILE A 5 -43.12 -24.41 -66.70
CA ILE A 5 -42.05 -23.92 -65.77
C ILE A 5 -40.74 -24.76 -65.66
N LEU A 6 -39.54 -24.24 -65.37
CA LEU A 6 -39.06 -22.99 -64.75
C LEU A 6 -37.56 -22.80 -65.07
N VAL A 7 -37.11 -21.55 -65.23
CA VAL A 7 -35.69 -21.16 -65.35
C VAL A 7 -35.05 -21.18 -63.96
N ASN A 8 -34.04 -22.02 -63.73
CA ASN A 8 -33.22 -21.96 -62.50
C ASN A 8 -31.99 -21.07 -62.73
N ALA A 9 -32.03 -19.87 -62.15
CA ALA A 9 -30.87 -19.01 -62.02
C ALA A 9 -29.90 -19.54 -60.96
N ILE A 10 -28.61 -19.53 -61.31
CA ILE A 10 -27.47 -19.89 -60.45
C ILE A 10 -27.31 -18.81 -59.38
N SER A 11 -27.38 -19.16 -58.09
CA SER A 11 -26.94 -18.27 -57.01
C SER A 11 -25.50 -18.62 -56.61
N LEU A 12 -24.61 -17.64 -56.74
CA LEU A 12 -23.22 -17.72 -56.33
C LEU A 12 -23.14 -17.31 -54.85
N GLY A 13 -22.95 -18.29 -53.95
CA GLY A 13 -22.84 -18.03 -52.51
C GLY A 13 -21.49 -17.39 -52.17
N LEU A 14 -21.51 -16.13 -51.70
CA LEU A 14 -20.36 -15.44 -51.15
C LEU A 14 -20.11 -15.92 -49.71
N LEU A 15 -19.04 -16.68 -49.48
CA LEU A 15 -18.57 -17.04 -48.14
C LEU A 15 -17.85 -15.83 -47.51
N ALA A 16 -18.50 -15.13 -46.58
CA ALA A 16 -17.85 -14.11 -45.78
C ALA A 16 -17.22 -14.76 -44.54
N THR A 17 -15.88 -14.78 -44.47
CA THR A 17 -15.16 -15.13 -43.23
C THR A 17 -15.32 -14.00 -42.22
N VAL A 18 -16.05 -14.24 -41.14
CA VAL A 18 -16.11 -13.32 -39.99
C VAL A 18 -14.78 -13.39 -39.27
N GLY A 19 -13.95 -12.37 -39.43
CA GLY A 19 -12.76 -12.18 -38.60
C GLY A 19 -13.19 -11.94 -37.16
N VAL A 20 -12.82 -12.83 -36.25
CA VAL A 20 -12.96 -12.60 -34.81
C VAL A 20 -11.96 -11.51 -34.44
N VAL A 21 -12.44 -10.28 -34.31
CA VAL A 21 -11.65 -9.20 -33.72
C VAL A 21 -11.55 -9.52 -32.23
N ALA A 22 -10.34 -9.80 -31.74
CA ALA A 22 -10.10 -9.91 -30.30
C ALA A 22 -10.56 -8.60 -29.65
N ALA A 23 -11.52 -8.68 -28.74
CA ALA A 23 -11.90 -7.53 -27.93
C ALA A 23 -10.64 -7.01 -27.21
N PRO A 24 -10.42 -5.68 -27.11
CA PRO A 24 -9.35 -5.18 -26.27
C PRO A 24 -9.52 -5.79 -24.87
N SER A 25 -8.47 -6.43 -24.36
CA SER A 25 -8.42 -6.93 -22.99
C SER A 25 -8.94 -5.82 -22.07
N ALA A 26 -9.96 -6.12 -21.26
CA ALA A 26 -10.43 -5.18 -20.25
C ALA A 26 -9.21 -4.73 -19.43
N ILE A 27 -8.94 -3.41 -19.45
CA ILE A 27 -7.85 -2.84 -18.66
C ILE A 27 -8.29 -2.99 -17.21
N ASN A 28 -7.76 -3.99 -16.50
CA ASN A 28 -8.13 -4.25 -15.12
C ASN A 28 -7.39 -3.26 -14.21
N LEU A 29 -7.86 -2.00 -14.18
CA LEU A 29 -7.28 -0.91 -13.40
C LEU A 29 -7.29 -1.14 -11.89
N GLY A 30 -7.96 -2.20 -11.40
CA GLY A 30 -8.23 -2.37 -9.97
C GLY A 30 -9.20 -1.31 -9.42
N PRO A 31 -9.33 -1.18 -8.08
CA PRO A 31 -10.13 -0.13 -7.46
C PRO A 31 -9.51 1.26 -7.70
N ALA A 32 -10.31 2.32 -7.62
CA ALA A 32 -9.79 3.69 -7.65
C ALA A 32 -8.71 3.91 -6.57
N ALA A 33 -7.71 4.74 -6.86
CA ALA A 33 -6.65 5.08 -5.92
C ALA A 33 -7.21 5.58 -4.57
N VAL A 34 -6.48 5.31 -3.47
CA VAL A 34 -6.78 5.88 -2.15
C VAL A 34 -6.11 7.25 -2.08
N ASN A 35 -6.88 8.30 -1.82
CA ASN A 35 -6.32 9.65 -1.68
C ASN A 35 -5.71 9.80 -0.28
N LEU A 36 -4.39 9.94 -0.21
CA LEU A 36 -3.66 10.13 1.05
C LEU A 36 -3.67 11.58 1.54
N GLY A 37 -4.14 12.53 0.72
CA GLY A 37 -4.05 13.96 1.02
C GLY A 37 -2.62 14.36 1.41
N THR A 38 -2.50 15.19 2.43
CA THR A 38 -1.22 15.65 2.98
C THR A 38 -0.45 14.56 3.74
N ALA A 39 -1.09 13.45 4.12
CA ALA A 39 -0.38 12.28 4.67
C ALA A 39 0.58 11.66 3.64
N GLY A 40 0.30 11.82 2.34
CA GLY A 40 1.16 11.36 1.25
C GLY A 40 2.55 12.02 1.21
N ASN A 41 2.74 13.13 1.93
CA ASN A 41 4.03 13.83 2.02
C ASN A 41 5.01 13.18 3.02
N PHE A 42 4.56 12.19 3.80
CA PHE A 42 5.35 11.53 4.83
C PHE A 42 5.70 10.10 4.43
N ALA A 43 6.96 9.71 4.63
CA ALA A 43 7.38 8.32 4.62
C ALA A 43 6.82 7.58 5.85
N ILE A 44 6.82 8.24 7.01
CA ILE A 44 6.27 7.69 8.25
C ILE A 44 5.46 8.76 8.98
N LEU A 45 4.18 8.51 9.22
CA LEU A 45 3.31 9.36 10.03
C LEU A 45 2.67 8.53 11.12
N SER A 46 2.74 8.99 12.37
CA SER A 46 2.09 8.30 13.50
C SER A 46 1.43 9.24 14.49
N LYS A 47 0.60 8.70 15.39
CA LYS A 47 -0.09 9.51 16.42
C LYS A 47 0.55 9.45 17.80
N SER A 48 1.16 8.33 18.17
CA SER A 48 1.65 8.08 19.53
C SER A 48 3.14 7.82 19.62
N GLY A 49 3.89 7.86 18.51
CA GLY A 49 5.35 7.85 18.53
C GLY A 49 5.98 7.00 17.44
N ILE A 50 7.27 7.27 17.21
CA ILE A 50 8.10 6.53 16.26
C ILE A 50 9.41 6.21 16.98
N SER A 51 9.73 4.93 17.14
CA SER A 51 11.02 4.50 17.68
C SER A 51 11.90 3.89 16.61
N THR A 52 13.21 3.97 16.84
CA THR A 52 14.20 3.15 16.14
C THR A 52 15.19 2.54 17.13
N VAL A 53 15.52 1.26 16.94
CA VAL A 53 16.79 0.68 17.39
C VAL A 53 17.80 0.93 16.27
N PRO A 54 18.76 1.85 16.46
CA PRO A 54 19.60 2.34 15.36
C PRO A 54 20.55 1.27 14.78
N GLN A 55 20.98 1.38 13.51
CA GLN A 55 20.73 2.51 12.62
C GLN A 55 19.71 2.20 11.51
N SER A 56 18.54 2.84 11.57
CA SER A 56 17.60 2.89 10.44
C SER A 56 18.07 3.85 9.34
N ALA A 57 17.55 3.65 8.12
CA ALA A 57 17.74 4.54 6.99
C ALA A 57 16.39 4.89 6.36
N ILE A 58 15.93 6.12 6.54
CA ILE A 58 14.62 6.59 6.09
C ILE A 58 14.82 7.67 5.03
N THR A 59 14.13 7.56 3.90
CA THR A 59 14.05 8.59 2.86
C THR A 59 12.63 9.14 2.82
N GLY A 60 12.50 10.45 3.02
CA GLY A 60 11.22 11.14 3.16
C GLY A 60 10.97 11.67 4.58
N ALA A 61 10.01 12.58 4.71
CA ALA A 61 9.68 13.20 5.99
C ALA A 61 9.01 12.22 6.95
N ILE A 62 9.23 12.41 8.25
CA ILE A 62 8.55 11.65 9.31
C ILE A 62 7.83 12.58 10.29
N GLY A 63 6.66 12.16 10.78
CA GLY A 63 5.77 13.01 11.56
C GLY A 63 5.11 12.31 12.76
N VAL A 64 4.98 13.02 13.88
CA VAL A 64 4.13 12.60 15.01
C VAL A 64 3.16 13.70 15.45
N SER A 65 1.86 13.36 15.54
CA SER A 65 0.83 14.26 16.07
C SER A 65 -0.41 13.48 16.52
N PRO A 66 -1.02 13.78 17.69
CA PRO A 66 -0.85 15.01 18.49
C PRO A 66 0.30 14.98 19.50
N ILE A 67 1.08 13.89 19.54
CA ILE A 67 2.15 13.74 20.53
C ILE A 67 3.37 14.64 20.24
N ALA A 68 4.11 14.97 21.29
CA ALA A 68 5.31 15.81 21.22
C ALA A 68 6.54 15.04 20.69
N SER A 69 7.59 15.80 20.38
CA SER A 69 8.85 15.28 19.82
C SER A 69 9.59 14.27 20.69
N ASN A 70 9.32 14.21 22.00
CA ASN A 70 9.87 13.19 22.89
C ASN A 70 9.39 11.76 22.58
N ALA A 71 8.34 11.62 21.76
CA ALA A 71 7.86 10.34 21.25
C ALA A 71 8.69 9.80 20.07
N PHE A 72 9.66 10.57 19.57
CA PHE A 72 10.73 10.06 18.74
C PHE A 72 11.86 9.51 19.61
N THR A 73 12.05 8.19 19.64
CA THR A 73 13.09 7.55 20.44
C THR A 73 14.13 6.85 19.55
N GLY A 74 15.41 6.96 19.92
CA GLY A 74 16.53 6.38 19.16
C GLY A 74 17.02 7.20 17.97
N PHE A 75 16.39 8.34 17.65
CA PHE A 75 16.75 9.14 16.46
C PHE A 75 17.90 10.14 16.66
N SER A 76 18.27 10.46 17.90
CA SER A 76 19.24 11.53 18.22
C SER A 76 18.93 12.83 17.48
N LEU A 77 17.72 13.34 17.68
CA LEU A 77 17.21 14.50 16.96
C LEU A 77 18.00 15.78 17.27
N THR A 78 18.25 16.57 16.23
CA THR A 78 18.75 17.94 16.34
C THR A 78 17.69 18.89 15.79
N LEU A 79 17.15 19.77 16.64
CA LEU A 79 16.15 20.76 16.24
C LEU A 79 16.79 21.80 15.32
N ASP A 80 16.11 22.13 14.22
CA ASP A 80 16.54 23.20 13.33
C ASP A 80 16.38 24.58 13.98
N ALA A 81 17.14 25.58 13.51
CA ALA A 81 17.12 26.94 14.04
C ALA A 81 15.73 27.61 13.94
N SER A 82 14.91 27.24 12.95
CA SER A 82 13.52 27.71 12.84
C SER A 82 12.60 27.14 13.93
N GLY A 83 12.99 26.02 14.55
CA GLY A 83 12.18 25.27 15.49
C GLY A 83 10.97 24.56 14.87
N THR A 84 10.84 24.57 13.53
CA THR A 84 9.68 23.98 12.82
C THR A 84 9.87 22.49 12.51
N PHE A 85 11.11 22.03 12.37
CA PHE A 85 11.45 20.62 12.18
C PHE A 85 12.75 20.27 12.92
N ALA A 86 13.04 18.98 13.00
CA ALA A 86 14.31 18.44 13.46
C ALA A 86 14.94 17.56 12.37
N THR A 87 16.22 17.24 12.55
CA THR A 87 16.99 16.36 11.66
C THR A 87 17.54 15.17 12.44
N SER A 88 17.85 14.09 11.71
CA SER A 88 18.55 12.91 12.21
C SER A 88 19.44 12.34 11.12
N ARG A 89 20.59 11.76 11.48
CA ARG A 89 21.44 11.02 10.53
C ARG A 89 20.75 9.79 9.91
N GLN A 90 19.64 9.34 10.51
CA GLN A 90 18.84 8.22 10.05
C GLN A 90 17.74 8.63 9.06
N VAL A 91 17.53 9.93 8.84
CA VAL A 91 16.42 10.46 8.05
C VAL A 91 16.95 11.42 6.99
N THR A 92 16.80 11.04 5.73
CA THR A 92 16.94 11.94 4.58
C THR A 92 15.60 12.62 4.35
N GLY A 93 15.33 13.64 5.17
CA GLY A 93 14.06 14.35 5.22
C GLY A 93 13.88 15.10 6.55
N GLU A 94 12.74 15.78 6.69
CA GLU A 94 12.39 16.51 7.91
C GLU A 94 11.74 15.58 8.95
N VAL A 95 12.10 15.75 10.21
CA VAL A 95 11.39 15.16 11.36
C VAL A 95 10.46 16.22 11.93
N MET A 96 9.17 15.95 12.00
CA MET A 96 8.15 16.90 12.45
C MET A 96 7.39 16.36 13.66
N ALA A 97 7.11 17.22 14.64
CA ALA A 97 6.33 16.87 15.82
C ALA A 97 5.30 17.97 16.16
N ALA A 98 4.20 17.59 16.80
CA ALA A 98 3.15 18.54 17.20
C ALA A 98 3.63 19.61 18.21
N SER A 99 4.75 19.37 18.90
CA SER A 99 5.35 20.31 19.84
C SER A 99 6.26 21.37 19.20
N PHE A 100 6.44 21.36 17.87
CA PHE A 100 7.31 22.30 17.16
C PHE A 100 6.63 23.62 16.83
N SER A 101 7.41 24.61 16.40
CA SER A 101 6.92 25.93 16.02
C SER A 101 5.98 25.88 14.82
N ALA A 102 5.07 26.85 14.72
CA ALA A 102 4.20 27.01 13.55
C ALA A 102 5.03 27.15 12.25
N PRO A 103 4.58 26.57 11.13
CA PRO A 103 3.25 25.98 10.89
C PRO A 103 3.14 24.46 11.18
N THR A 104 4.16 23.84 11.77
CA THR A 104 4.24 22.36 11.89
C THR A 104 3.06 21.70 12.60
N PRO A 105 2.53 22.22 13.73
CA PRO A 105 1.40 21.59 14.41
C PRO A 105 0.14 21.54 13.55
N SER A 106 -0.17 22.61 12.80
CA SER A 106 -1.34 22.63 11.91
C SER A 106 -1.14 21.70 10.72
N THR A 107 0.05 21.68 10.12
CA THR A 107 0.39 20.78 9.01
C THR A 107 0.21 19.32 9.41
N LEU A 108 0.72 18.92 10.58
CA LEU A 108 0.58 17.56 11.08
C LEU A 108 -0.86 17.21 11.48
N THR A 109 -1.63 18.18 11.99
CA THR A 109 -3.05 17.97 12.29
C THR A 109 -3.83 17.62 11.02
N THR A 110 -3.59 18.35 9.93
CA THR A 110 -4.18 18.05 8.62
C THR A 110 -3.71 16.69 8.10
N ALA A 111 -2.41 16.39 8.14
CA ALA A 111 -1.87 15.11 7.69
C ALA A 111 -2.45 13.90 8.45
N VAL A 112 -2.62 14.02 9.77
CA VAL A 112 -3.23 12.96 10.58
C VAL A 112 -4.73 12.80 10.29
N SER A 113 -5.44 13.88 9.98
CA SER A 113 -6.84 13.84 9.53
C SER A 113 -6.96 13.17 8.16
N ASP A 114 -6.07 13.50 7.23
CA ASP A 114 -6.05 12.91 5.89
C ASP A 114 -5.71 11.41 5.96
N MET A 115 -4.78 11.01 6.85
CA MET A 115 -4.50 9.60 7.13
C MET A 115 -5.75 8.84 7.62
N GLN A 116 -6.52 9.43 8.55
CA GLN A 116 -7.76 8.81 9.06
C GLN A 116 -8.83 8.73 7.97
N THR A 117 -8.91 9.74 7.11
CA THR A 117 -9.81 9.77 5.95
C THR A 117 -9.43 8.68 4.95
N ALA A 118 -8.15 8.56 4.61
CA ALA A 118 -7.63 7.51 3.74
C ALA A 118 -7.88 6.10 4.31
N PHE A 119 -7.68 5.91 5.62
CA PHE A 119 -7.98 4.64 6.30
C PHE A 119 -9.47 4.29 6.19
N THR A 120 -10.35 5.27 6.44
CA THR A 120 -11.80 5.09 6.39
C THR A 120 -12.26 4.78 4.96
N ASP A 121 -11.74 5.50 3.97
CA ASP A 121 -11.99 5.27 2.55
C ASP A 121 -11.54 3.85 2.13
N ALA A 122 -10.29 3.48 2.41
CA ALA A 122 -9.75 2.17 2.03
C ALA A 122 -10.49 1.00 2.72
N THR A 123 -10.85 1.15 4.00
CA THR A 123 -11.64 0.15 4.74
C THR A 123 -13.09 0.08 4.24
N GLY A 124 -13.63 1.21 3.78
CA GLY A 124 -15.01 1.35 3.32
C GLY A 124 -15.26 0.89 1.88
N ARG A 125 -14.21 0.53 1.11
CA ARG A 125 -14.40 0.01 -0.26
C ARG A 125 -15.25 -1.26 -0.23
N VAL A 126 -16.19 -1.36 -1.17
CA VAL A 126 -17.17 -2.46 -1.28
C VAL A 126 -16.96 -3.29 -2.56
N SER A 127 -17.66 -4.42 -2.67
CA SER A 127 -17.59 -5.34 -3.81
C SER A 127 -16.17 -5.88 -4.09
N PRO A 128 -15.53 -6.52 -3.09
CA PRO A 128 -14.19 -7.09 -3.28
C PRO A 128 -14.21 -8.17 -4.36
N GLY A 129 -13.19 -8.17 -5.22
CA GLY A 129 -12.99 -9.23 -6.21
C GLY A 129 -12.48 -10.53 -5.58
N PHE A 130 -11.90 -10.43 -4.38
CA PHE A 130 -11.33 -11.55 -3.64
C PHE A 130 -11.75 -11.49 -2.16
N ILE A 131 -12.38 -12.54 -1.66
CA ILE A 131 -12.85 -12.63 -0.27
C ILE A 131 -12.15 -13.80 0.42
N ASN A 132 -11.50 -13.53 1.55
CA ASN A 132 -10.81 -14.51 2.38
C ASN A 132 -9.85 -15.42 1.59
N LEU A 133 -9.17 -14.85 0.58
CA LEU A 133 -8.26 -15.58 -0.29
C LEU A 133 -7.23 -16.36 0.55
N ALA A 134 -7.09 -17.66 0.26
CA ALA A 134 -6.20 -18.59 0.96
C ALA A 134 -6.36 -18.57 2.49
N SER A 135 -7.56 -18.23 2.99
CA SER A 135 -7.83 -18.09 4.42
C SER A 135 -6.84 -17.16 5.15
N GLY A 136 -6.24 -16.21 4.42
CA GLY A 136 -5.25 -15.27 4.95
C GLY A 136 -3.79 -15.70 4.80
N ALA A 137 -3.48 -16.96 4.48
CA ALA A 137 -2.11 -17.43 4.26
C ALA A 137 -1.72 -17.28 2.78
N ILE A 138 -1.29 -16.08 2.37
CA ILE A 138 -1.09 -15.71 0.96
C ILE A 138 0.34 -15.98 0.44
N GLY A 139 1.18 -16.66 1.22
CA GLY A 139 2.54 -17.02 0.83
C GLY A 139 2.56 -17.88 -0.45
N GLY A 140 3.48 -17.57 -1.36
CA GLY A 140 3.65 -18.24 -2.66
C GLY A 140 2.65 -17.82 -3.75
N LEU A 141 1.69 -16.94 -3.45
CA LEU A 141 0.68 -16.52 -4.42
C LEU A 141 1.17 -15.41 -5.35
N ILE A 142 0.50 -15.30 -6.49
CA ILE A 142 0.55 -14.13 -7.38
C ILE A 142 -0.79 -13.40 -7.26
N LEU A 143 -0.76 -12.17 -6.75
CA LEU A 143 -1.92 -11.31 -6.57
C LEU A 143 -2.08 -10.40 -7.80
N LYS A 144 -3.29 -10.41 -8.38
CA LYS A 144 -3.67 -9.58 -9.54
C LYS A 144 -4.39 -8.30 -9.10
N PRO A 145 -4.52 -7.28 -9.97
CA PRO A 145 -5.16 -6.01 -9.62
C PRO A 145 -6.54 -6.22 -9.03
N GLY A 146 -6.89 -5.46 -8.00
CA GLY A 146 -8.20 -5.59 -7.38
C GLY A 146 -8.30 -5.20 -5.91
N LEU A 147 -9.53 -5.29 -5.43
CA LEU A 147 -9.89 -5.14 -4.03
C LEU A 147 -9.98 -6.52 -3.37
N TYR A 148 -9.20 -6.71 -2.32
CA TYR A 148 -9.16 -7.93 -1.53
C TYR A 148 -9.68 -7.65 -0.12
N LYS A 149 -10.39 -8.61 0.46
CA LYS A 149 -10.94 -8.50 1.80
C LYS A 149 -10.73 -9.76 2.61
N TRP A 150 -10.15 -9.62 3.79
CA TRP A 150 -10.06 -10.65 4.82
C TRP A 150 -10.74 -10.18 6.10
N SER A 151 -11.60 -11.04 6.67
CA SER A 151 -12.12 -10.83 8.02
C SER A 151 -11.15 -11.28 9.11
N GLY A 152 -10.16 -12.10 8.75
CA GLY A 152 -9.12 -12.62 9.65
C GLY A 152 -7.75 -11.99 9.40
N ALA A 153 -6.74 -12.57 10.06
CA ALA A 153 -5.35 -12.18 9.87
C ALA A 153 -4.83 -12.59 8.50
N VAL A 154 -3.86 -11.83 7.98
CA VAL A 154 -3.13 -12.16 6.76
C VAL A 154 -1.67 -12.39 7.09
N THR A 155 -1.10 -13.44 6.52
CA THR A 155 0.29 -13.84 6.74
C THR A 155 0.99 -14.11 5.41
N ILE A 156 2.24 -13.67 5.31
CA ILE A 156 3.15 -14.00 4.22
C ILE A 156 4.31 -14.79 4.84
N ASN A 157 4.44 -16.05 4.45
CA ASN A 157 5.56 -16.90 4.88
C ASN A 157 6.83 -16.59 4.07
N SER A 158 7.92 -17.33 4.32
CA SER A 158 9.20 -17.12 3.63
C SER A 158 9.17 -17.39 2.11
N ALA A 159 8.10 -17.98 1.57
CA ALA A 159 7.92 -18.09 0.12
C ALA A 159 7.62 -16.73 -0.54
N GLY A 160 7.32 -15.69 0.26
CA GLY A 160 6.99 -14.36 -0.23
C GLY A 160 5.63 -14.30 -0.92
N VAL A 161 5.35 -13.21 -1.61
CA VAL A 161 4.16 -13.04 -2.44
C VAL A 161 4.52 -12.15 -3.63
N THR A 162 3.95 -12.41 -4.80
CA THR A 162 4.15 -11.56 -5.98
C THR A 162 2.90 -10.73 -6.23
N ILE A 163 3.05 -9.43 -6.43
CA ILE A 163 1.99 -8.54 -6.92
C ILE A 163 2.28 -8.27 -8.40
N SER A 164 1.31 -8.58 -9.26
CA SER A 164 1.50 -8.64 -10.70
C SER A 164 0.41 -7.87 -11.42
N GLY A 165 0.82 -6.88 -12.20
CA GLY A 165 -0.04 -5.96 -12.94
C GLY A 165 0.79 -4.95 -13.72
N THR A 166 0.15 -3.94 -14.27
CA THR A 166 0.78 -2.81 -14.96
C THR A 166 1.04 -1.64 -14.01
N SER A 167 1.72 -0.60 -14.49
CA SER A 167 1.92 0.64 -13.73
C SER A 167 0.64 1.45 -13.50
N ALA A 168 -0.44 1.14 -14.22
CA ALA A 168 -1.76 1.78 -14.07
C ALA A 168 -2.68 1.03 -13.09
N ASP A 169 -2.28 -0.17 -12.65
CA ASP A 169 -3.13 -1.04 -11.86
C ASP A 169 -3.02 -0.71 -10.36
N HIS A 170 -4.15 -0.80 -9.66
CA HIS A 170 -4.26 -0.55 -8.23
C HIS A 170 -4.64 -1.80 -7.42
N PHE A 171 -4.20 -1.81 -6.17
CA PHE A 171 -4.39 -2.92 -5.24
C PHE A 171 -4.78 -2.37 -3.87
N ILE A 172 -5.90 -2.85 -3.33
CA ILE A 172 -6.32 -2.52 -1.97
C ILE A 172 -6.56 -3.82 -1.21
N PHE A 173 -5.80 -4.00 -0.13
CA PHE A 173 -5.86 -5.17 0.74
C PHE A 173 -6.51 -4.77 2.07
N GLN A 174 -7.79 -5.09 2.25
CA GLN A 174 -8.52 -4.87 3.49
C GLN A 174 -8.32 -6.03 4.46
N ILE A 175 -7.68 -5.76 5.60
CA ILE A 175 -7.32 -6.78 6.60
C ILE A 175 -7.94 -6.36 7.93
N ALA A 176 -9.02 -7.04 8.35
CA ALA A 176 -9.74 -6.70 9.58
C ALA A 176 -9.01 -7.12 10.87
N SER A 177 -7.87 -7.80 10.75
CA SER A 177 -7.05 -8.27 11.87
C SER A 177 -5.57 -7.93 11.62
N THR A 178 -4.63 -8.74 12.10
CA THR A 178 -3.19 -8.52 11.94
C THR A 178 -2.71 -8.82 10.52
N PHE A 179 -1.62 -8.16 10.13
CA PHE A 179 -0.87 -8.46 8.92
C PHE A 179 0.58 -8.77 9.30
N SER A 180 1.08 -9.97 8.95
CA SER A 180 2.46 -10.34 9.30
C SER A 180 3.26 -10.93 8.15
N LEU A 181 4.54 -10.58 8.11
CA LEU A 181 5.54 -11.19 7.24
C LEU A 181 6.49 -11.99 8.10
N SER A 182 6.75 -13.24 7.72
CA SER A 182 7.82 -14.05 8.33
C SER A 182 9.19 -13.46 8.05
N ALA A 183 10.19 -13.86 8.83
CA ALA A 183 11.59 -13.51 8.57
C ALA A 183 11.98 -13.82 7.11
N GLY A 184 12.64 -12.87 6.44
CA GLY A 184 13.08 -12.99 5.05
C GLY A 184 11.96 -13.03 3.99
N ALA A 185 10.67 -12.94 4.37
CA ALA A 185 9.58 -12.89 3.40
C ALA A 185 9.65 -11.62 2.54
N ARG A 186 9.35 -11.75 1.24
CA ARG A 186 9.44 -10.64 0.29
C ARG A 186 8.14 -10.45 -0.48
N ILE A 187 7.64 -9.22 -0.53
CA ILE A 187 6.64 -8.80 -1.53
C ILE A 187 7.41 -8.41 -2.79
N THR A 188 7.12 -9.05 -3.93
CA THR A 188 7.81 -8.78 -5.20
C THR A 188 6.84 -8.15 -6.20
N LEU A 189 7.22 -7.04 -6.82
CA LEU A 189 6.44 -6.41 -7.89
C LEU A 189 6.85 -6.98 -9.26
N SER A 190 5.87 -7.22 -10.13
CA SER A 190 6.09 -7.69 -11.48
C SER A 190 5.15 -7.01 -12.47
N GLY A 191 5.58 -6.87 -13.73
CA GLY A 191 4.78 -6.26 -14.80
C GLY A 191 4.73 -4.72 -14.78
N GLY A 192 5.47 -4.07 -13.87
CA GLY A 192 5.56 -2.61 -13.79
C GLY A 192 4.68 -1.96 -12.73
N VAL A 193 4.06 -2.75 -11.84
CA VAL A 193 3.32 -2.23 -10.68
C VAL A 193 4.19 -1.24 -9.89
N LEU A 194 3.59 -0.12 -9.50
CA LEU A 194 4.21 0.88 -8.64
C LEU A 194 3.80 0.64 -7.19
N ALA A 195 4.76 0.74 -6.26
CA ALA A 195 4.49 0.66 -4.82
C ALA A 195 3.40 1.67 -4.38
N SER A 196 3.38 2.87 -4.97
CA SER A 196 2.37 3.91 -4.72
C SER A 196 0.94 3.48 -5.03
N ASN A 197 0.73 2.44 -5.86
CA ASN A 197 -0.59 1.95 -6.22
C ASN A 197 -1.08 0.80 -5.32
N ILE A 198 -0.27 0.37 -4.34
CA ILE A 198 -0.58 -0.71 -3.41
C ILE A 198 -0.93 -0.12 -2.05
N VAL A 199 -2.10 -0.47 -1.52
CA VAL A 199 -2.54 -0.05 -0.18
C VAL A 199 -2.90 -1.26 0.66
N TRP A 200 -2.22 -1.38 1.80
CA TRP A 200 -2.54 -2.32 2.87
C TRP A 200 -3.28 -1.55 3.97
N VAL A 201 -4.60 -1.77 4.10
CA VAL A 201 -5.39 -1.18 5.19
C VAL A 201 -5.67 -2.22 6.25
N VAL A 202 -5.12 -2.01 7.45
CA VAL A 202 -5.00 -3.04 8.49
C VAL A 202 -5.58 -2.53 9.81
N SER A 203 -6.62 -3.20 10.29
CA SER A 203 -7.28 -2.87 11.57
C SER A 203 -6.53 -3.38 12.79
N GLY A 204 -5.74 -4.46 12.64
CA GLY A 204 -4.83 -4.96 13.66
C GLY A 204 -3.43 -4.37 13.55
N ALA A 205 -2.47 -5.04 14.18
CA ALA A 205 -1.05 -4.68 14.10
C ALA A 205 -0.43 -5.21 12.80
N VAL A 206 0.58 -4.49 12.31
CA VAL A 206 1.45 -4.95 11.23
C VAL A 206 2.81 -5.33 11.82
N THR A 207 3.29 -6.54 11.54
CA THR A 207 4.61 -7.00 11.98
C THR A 207 5.39 -7.59 10.81
N ALA A 208 6.52 -6.97 10.49
CA ALA A 208 7.42 -7.43 9.46
C ALA A 208 8.65 -8.07 10.13
N GLY A 209 8.76 -9.39 10.04
CA GLY A 209 9.86 -10.13 10.64
C GLY A 209 11.23 -9.77 10.04
N PRO A 210 12.33 -10.20 10.66
CA PRO A 210 13.66 -9.70 10.35
C PRO A 210 14.06 -9.98 8.90
N GLY A 211 14.70 -8.99 8.27
CA GLY A 211 15.15 -9.07 6.88
C GLY A 211 14.03 -9.20 5.83
N SER A 212 12.76 -8.98 6.21
CA SER A 212 11.64 -9.00 5.26
C SER A 212 11.63 -7.76 4.35
N HIS A 213 10.83 -7.81 3.29
CA HIS A 213 10.67 -6.70 2.34
C HIS A 213 9.20 -6.41 2.03
N ILE A 214 8.80 -5.15 2.16
CA ILE A 214 7.45 -4.65 1.93
C ILE A 214 7.41 -3.69 0.75
N GLU A 215 6.32 -3.79 -0.02
CA GLU A 215 5.97 -2.87 -1.11
C GLU A 215 4.57 -2.31 -0.83
N GLY A 216 4.44 -0.98 -0.83
CA GLY A 216 3.15 -0.28 -0.76
C GLY A 216 2.96 0.65 0.43
N VAL A 217 1.77 1.23 0.52
CA VAL A 217 1.35 2.11 1.61
C VAL A 217 0.62 1.31 2.68
N ILE A 218 1.09 1.37 3.92
CA ILE A 218 0.42 0.81 5.08
C ILE A 218 -0.44 1.90 5.72
N LEU A 219 -1.76 1.70 5.74
CA LEU A 219 -2.72 2.43 6.56
C LEU A 219 -3.07 1.56 7.77
N GLY A 220 -2.33 1.71 8.86
CA GLY A 220 -2.47 0.91 10.07
C GLY A 220 -3.34 1.59 11.13
N GLN A 221 -4.34 0.89 11.65
CA GLN A 221 -5.14 1.39 12.79
C GLN A 221 -4.37 1.29 14.10
N THR A 222 -3.49 0.29 14.24
CA THR A 222 -2.69 0.10 15.44
C THR A 222 -1.19 0.17 15.11
N ALA A 223 -0.36 -0.60 15.79
CA ALA A 223 1.09 -0.48 15.69
C ALA A 223 1.62 -1.11 14.40
N VAL A 224 2.70 -0.52 13.85
CA VAL A 224 3.48 -1.08 12.75
C VAL A 224 4.90 -1.32 13.25
N THR A 225 5.38 -2.56 13.17
CA THR A 225 6.73 -2.96 13.59
C THR A 225 7.50 -3.50 12.40
N LEU A 226 8.63 -2.85 12.08
CA LEU A 226 9.63 -3.37 11.17
C LEU A 226 10.81 -3.90 11.98
N GLU A 227 10.93 -5.21 12.06
CA GLU A 227 12.01 -5.86 12.80
C GLU A 227 13.35 -5.75 12.05
N THR A 228 14.41 -6.22 12.71
CA THR A 228 15.82 -6.00 12.33
C THR A 228 16.06 -6.19 10.84
N GLY A 229 16.56 -5.13 10.18
CA GLY A 229 16.97 -5.15 8.77
C GLY A 229 15.82 -5.25 7.76
N THR A 230 14.57 -5.07 8.18
CA THR A 230 13.42 -5.01 7.27
C THR A 230 13.54 -3.81 6.33
N THR A 231 13.14 -4.00 5.08
CA THR A 231 13.16 -2.96 4.05
C THR A 231 11.77 -2.67 3.51
N MET A 232 11.51 -1.42 3.12
CA MET A 232 10.22 -1.01 2.60
C MET A 232 10.36 0.04 1.50
N ASN A 233 9.64 -0.16 0.40
CA ASN A 233 9.32 0.90 -0.57
C ASN A 233 7.85 1.28 -0.39
N GLY A 234 7.59 2.52 0.05
CA GLY A 234 6.26 3.02 0.34
C GLY A 234 6.20 3.76 1.67
N ARG A 235 5.00 3.81 2.29
CA ARG A 235 4.73 4.68 3.45
C ARG A 235 4.14 3.91 4.61
N ILE A 236 4.47 4.32 5.83
CA ILE A 236 3.85 3.83 7.06
C ILE A 236 2.99 4.94 7.66
N LEU A 237 1.68 4.79 7.59
CA LEU A 237 0.69 5.73 8.13
C LEU A 237 -0.07 5.03 9.25
N ALA A 238 0.37 5.20 10.49
CA ALA A 238 -0.13 4.44 11.65
C ALA A 238 -0.92 5.32 12.62
N GLN A 239 -2.13 4.93 12.99
CA GLN A 239 -2.94 5.70 13.96
C GLN A 239 -2.47 5.54 15.42
N THR A 240 -1.44 4.74 15.68
CA THR A 240 -0.78 4.67 16.99
C THR A 240 0.73 4.82 16.82
N PHE A 241 1.49 3.73 16.86
CA PHE A 241 2.94 3.72 17.03
C PHE A 241 3.65 3.02 15.86
N VAL A 242 4.87 3.48 15.56
CA VAL A 242 5.78 2.81 14.61
C VAL A 242 7.06 2.44 15.32
N ALA A 243 7.45 1.17 15.25
CA ALA A 243 8.71 0.66 15.81
C ALA A 243 9.61 0.15 14.70
N LEU A 244 10.85 0.65 14.65
CA LEU A 244 11.86 0.26 13.67
C LEU A 244 13.05 -0.40 14.37
N GLN A 245 13.65 -1.39 13.72
CA GLN A 245 14.92 -1.98 14.15
C GLN A 245 15.82 -2.08 12.92
N GLU A 246 16.86 -1.23 12.82
CA GLU A 246 17.79 -1.20 11.68
C GLU A 246 17.08 -1.19 10.30
N ALA A 247 15.85 -0.67 10.25
CA ALA A 247 14.99 -0.78 9.10
C ALA A 247 15.33 0.27 8.03
N THR A 248 15.11 -0.07 6.76
CA THR A 248 15.18 0.87 5.63
C THR A 248 13.78 1.18 5.11
N VAL A 249 13.42 2.46 5.01
CA VAL A 249 12.12 2.90 4.48
C VAL A 249 12.35 3.98 3.41
N VAL A 250 11.83 3.75 2.21
CA VAL A 250 11.90 4.70 1.09
C VAL A 250 10.48 5.14 0.72
N GLY A 251 10.13 6.37 1.11
CA GLY A 251 8.80 6.98 0.95
C GLY A 251 8.50 7.58 -0.42
#